data_AF-K2MJX6-F1
#
_entry.id   AF-K2MJX6-F1
#
_cell.length_a   1.000
_cell.length_b   1.000
_cell.length_c   1.000
_cell.angle_alpha   90.00
_cell.angle_beta   90.00
_cell.angle_gamma   90.00
#
_symmetry.space_group_name_H-M   'P 1'
#
loop_
_entity.id
_entity.type
_entity.pdbx_description
1 polymer ?
#
loop_
_entity_poly.entity_id
_entity_poly.type
_entity_poly.pdbx_seq_one_letter_code
_entity_poly.pdbx_strand_id
1 'polypeptide(L)'
;HSLGFSVELMKERNMLREVKGVRGKAKVLQVSSPKTVEKTREHFNCRSATGMELEDEGGSEGKGSSHWKRRNAKDELMAARDGIGYYTALTMAALEDTGFYRANWGKEEPMSWGNNSGCALLTEKCVTNGVTQYPEMFCTVKRSLRSCTSDRLGLGYCALKLYDAPLPPQYQYFSDPKLGGASDRLMDFCPYIELSDNAKCSNGNATVIRGSRVGPRSKCLKGDGLADSMGLTGDVCAEVSCEKG
;
A
#
# COMPACT_ATOMS: atom_id res chain seq x y z
N HIS A 1 -8.62 8.69 -14.25
CA HIS A 1 -8.37 10.11 -14.61
C HIS A 1 -9.42 10.73 -15.51
N SER A 2 -9.72 10.19 -16.70
CA SER A 2 -10.64 10.83 -17.66
C SER A 2 -12.04 11.15 -17.12
N LEU A 3 -12.46 10.45 -16.06
CA LEU A 3 -13.71 10.67 -15.33
C LEU A 3 -13.59 11.70 -14.18
N GLY A 4 -12.57 12.54 -14.17
CA GLY A 4 -12.43 13.63 -13.18
C GLY A 4 -11.63 13.29 -11.93
N PHE A 5 -10.98 12.12 -11.83
CA PHE A 5 -9.96 11.92 -10.80
C PHE A 5 -8.66 12.63 -11.23
N SER A 6 -8.57 13.93 -10.98
CA SER A 6 -7.37 14.74 -11.21
C SER A 6 -7.18 15.81 -10.15
N VAL A 7 -5.93 16.13 -9.84
CA VAL A 7 -5.57 17.15 -8.85
C VAL A 7 -6.02 18.55 -9.31
N GLU A 8 -6.01 18.82 -10.61
CA GLU A 8 -6.50 20.09 -11.18
C GLU A 8 -7.99 20.29 -10.90
N LEU A 9 -8.82 19.28 -11.19
CA LEU A 9 -10.25 19.36 -10.92
C LEU A 9 -10.52 19.46 -9.42
N MET A 10 -9.85 18.64 -8.61
CA MET A 10 -10.00 18.69 -7.16
C MET A 10 -9.64 20.07 -6.60
N LYS A 11 -8.66 20.76 -7.20
CA LYS A 11 -8.32 22.15 -6.86
C LYS A 11 -9.43 23.12 -7.26
N GLU A 12 -9.92 23.06 -8.50
CA GLU A 12 -11.02 23.90 -8.99
C GLU A 12 -12.28 23.77 -8.12
N ARG A 13 -12.52 22.57 -7.58
CA ARG A 13 -13.66 22.27 -6.72
C ARG A 13 -13.40 22.48 -5.23
N ASN A 14 -12.27 23.09 -4.85
CA ASN A 14 -11.88 23.35 -3.46
C ASN A 14 -11.86 22.09 -2.57
N MET A 15 -11.49 20.95 -3.14
CA MET A 15 -11.44 19.66 -2.42
C MET A 15 -10.09 19.42 -1.75
N LEU A 16 -9.07 20.25 -2.02
CA LEU A 16 -7.69 20.01 -1.59
C LEU A 16 -7.30 20.89 -0.40
N ARG A 17 -6.48 20.32 0.49
CA ARG A 17 -5.87 21.03 1.62
C ARG A 17 -4.40 20.66 1.76
N GLU A 18 -3.57 21.67 2.00
CA GLU A 18 -2.18 21.48 2.39
C GLU A 18 -2.09 21.20 3.90
N VAL A 19 -1.35 20.15 4.29
CA VAL A 19 -1.12 19.76 5.68
C VAL A 19 0.38 19.70 5.94
N LYS A 20 0.85 20.34 7.01
CA LYS A 20 2.27 20.45 7.34
C LYS A 20 2.70 19.40 8.36
N GLY A 21 3.97 19.05 8.36
CA GLY A 21 4.58 18.21 9.40
C GLY A 21 4.19 16.73 9.36
N VAL A 22 3.48 16.27 8.33
CA VAL A 22 3.04 14.88 8.21
C VAL A 22 4.24 13.95 8.11
N ARG A 23 4.45 13.11 9.14
CA ARG A 23 5.56 12.16 9.23
C ARG A 23 6.95 12.81 9.05
N GLY A 24 7.10 14.06 9.47
CA GLY A 24 8.34 14.82 9.34
C GLY A 24 8.55 15.49 7.97
N LYS A 25 7.60 15.38 7.03
CA LYS A 25 7.62 16.13 5.77
C LYS A 25 7.23 17.59 6.02
N ALA A 26 7.79 18.51 5.23
CA ALA A 26 7.44 19.93 5.32
C ALA A 26 5.93 20.16 5.06
N LYS A 27 5.40 19.49 4.03
CA LYS A 27 3.98 19.52 3.67
C LYS A 27 3.57 18.33 2.80
N VAL A 28 2.28 18.02 2.83
CA VAL A 28 1.60 17.08 1.93
C VAL A 28 0.28 17.70 1.45
N LEU A 29 -0.26 17.19 0.35
CA LEU A 29 -1.57 17.57 -0.16
C LEU A 29 -2.58 16.46 0.15
N GLN A 30 -3.74 16.83 0.69
CA GLN A 30 -4.83 15.90 0.99
C GLN A 30 -6.09 16.28 0.25
N VAL A 31 -6.86 15.30 -0.20
CA VAL A 31 -8.27 15.47 -0.55
C VAL A 31 -9.07 15.48 0.74
N SER A 32 -9.62 16.65 1.07
CA SER A 32 -10.28 16.97 2.35
C SER A 32 -11.77 17.30 2.17
N SER A 33 -12.37 16.89 1.06
CA SER A 33 -13.80 17.02 0.80
C SER A 33 -14.62 16.07 1.70
N PRO A 34 -15.90 16.38 2.00
CA PRO A 34 -16.63 15.74 3.08
C PRO A 34 -16.72 14.21 3.00
N LYS A 35 -17.08 13.64 1.84
CA LYS A 35 -17.22 12.19 1.70
C LYS A 35 -15.87 11.49 1.73
N THR A 36 -14.84 12.12 1.17
CA THR A 36 -13.47 11.59 1.19
C THR A 36 -12.93 11.52 2.62
N VAL A 37 -13.19 12.54 3.44
CA VAL A 37 -12.83 12.54 4.87
C VAL A 37 -13.57 11.43 5.61
N GLU A 38 -14.88 11.28 5.39
CA GLU A 38 -15.69 10.21 5.98
C GLU A 38 -15.10 8.82 5.66
N LYS A 39 -14.87 8.51 4.39
CA LYS A 39 -14.35 7.19 3.97
C LYS A 39 -12.89 6.96 4.34
N THR A 40 -12.08 8.02 4.45
CA THR A 40 -10.74 7.92 5.03
C THR A 40 -10.80 7.51 6.50
N ARG A 41 -11.66 8.17 7.29
CA ARG A 41 -11.80 7.87 8.72
C ARG A 41 -12.29 6.44 8.95
N GLU A 42 -13.22 5.97 8.12
CA GLU A 42 -13.72 4.60 8.16
C GLU A 42 -12.62 3.59 7.80
N HIS A 43 -11.97 3.75 6.63
CA HIS A 43 -10.95 2.81 6.16
C HIS A 43 -9.81 2.66 7.16
N PHE A 44 -9.23 3.76 7.63
CA PHE A 44 -8.10 3.70 8.56
C PHE A 44 -8.53 3.56 10.02
N ASN A 45 -9.83 3.58 10.34
CA ASN A 45 -10.33 3.71 11.72
C ASN A 45 -9.65 4.86 12.50
N CYS A 46 -9.60 6.03 11.87
CA CYS A 46 -8.94 7.21 12.42
C CYS A 46 -9.87 8.43 12.43
N ARG A 47 -10.58 8.67 13.54
CA ARG A 47 -11.56 9.76 13.64
C ARG A 47 -10.98 11.17 13.43
N SER A 48 -9.70 11.37 13.74
CA SER A 48 -9.02 12.66 13.58
C SER A 48 -8.48 12.90 12.17
N ALA A 49 -8.59 11.93 11.26
CA ALA A 49 -8.14 12.13 9.87
C ALA A 49 -8.88 13.32 9.24
N THR A 50 -8.12 14.15 8.53
CA THR A 50 -8.61 15.39 7.88
C THR A 50 -8.80 15.26 6.38
N GLY A 51 -8.38 14.14 5.79
CA GLY A 51 -8.43 13.87 4.36
C GLY A 51 -7.54 12.70 3.97
N MET A 52 -7.60 12.31 2.70
CA MET A 52 -6.74 11.28 2.12
C MET A 52 -5.55 11.93 1.42
N GLU A 53 -4.34 11.49 1.73
CA GLU A 53 -3.12 12.03 1.12
C GLU A 53 -3.02 11.66 -0.37
N LEU A 54 -2.63 12.64 -1.18
CA LEU A 54 -2.23 12.45 -2.56
C LEU A 54 -0.74 12.11 -2.64
N GLU A 55 -0.36 11.38 -3.68
CA GLU A 55 1.02 10.99 -3.92
C GLU A 55 1.90 12.21 -4.18
N ASP A 56 3.03 12.30 -3.50
CA ASP A 56 3.99 13.41 -3.55
C ASP A 56 5.39 12.97 -4.01
N GLU A 57 5.59 11.68 -4.29
CA GLU A 57 6.78 11.12 -4.93
C GLU A 57 6.59 10.92 -6.44
N GLY A 58 7.68 10.81 -7.21
CA GLY A 58 7.62 10.49 -8.65
C GLY A 58 7.30 11.66 -9.59
N GLY A 59 7.15 12.88 -9.06
CA GLY A 59 6.94 14.12 -9.82
C GLY A 59 7.78 15.28 -9.27
N SER A 60 7.35 16.53 -9.49
CA SER A 60 7.98 17.69 -8.84
C SER A 60 7.72 17.66 -7.34
N GLU A 61 8.79 17.67 -6.53
CA GLU A 61 8.73 17.52 -5.08
C GLU A 61 7.65 18.41 -4.42
N GLY A 62 6.83 17.80 -3.57
CA GLY A 62 5.83 18.50 -2.77
C GLY A 62 4.58 18.98 -3.54
N LYS A 63 4.45 18.67 -4.83
CA LYS A 63 3.18 18.79 -5.55
C LYS A 63 2.49 17.43 -5.58
N GLY A 64 1.32 17.34 -4.95
CA GLY A 64 0.49 16.13 -5.04
C GLY A 64 0.15 15.82 -6.50
N SER A 65 0.24 14.56 -6.89
CA SER A 65 -0.19 14.07 -8.19
C SER A 65 -1.67 13.66 -8.14
N SER A 66 -2.23 13.30 -9.29
CA SER A 66 -3.62 12.83 -9.44
C SER A 66 -3.85 11.40 -8.94
N HIS A 67 -3.11 10.94 -7.92
CA HIS A 67 -3.16 9.59 -7.37
C HIS A 67 -3.14 9.61 -5.84
N TRP A 68 -3.69 8.57 -5.20
CA TRP A 68 -3.54 8.36 -3.77
C TRP A 68 -2.11 8.05 -3.39
N LYS A 69 -1.71 8.52 -2.20
CA LYS A 69 -0.42 8.20 -1.61
C LYS A 69 -0.28 6.69 -1.47
N ARG A 70 0.61 6.09 -2.26
CA ARG A 70 0.69 4.63 -2.36
C ARG A 70 1.12 3.98 -1.04
N ARG A 71 1.94 4.66 -0.22
CA ARG A 71 2.22 4.24 1.17
C ARG A 71 0.96 3.90 1.96
N ASN A 72 -0.10 4.70 1.81
CA ASN A 72 -1.32 4.59 2.60
C ASN A 72 -2.36 3.69 1.94
N ALA A 73 -2.33 3.57 0.60
CA ALA A 73 -3.34 2.88 -0.20
C ALA A 73 -2.71 2.09 -1.37
N LYS A 74 -1.74 1.21 -1.06
CA LYS A 74 -0.91 0.50 -2.05
C LYS A 74 -1.71 -0.27 -3.10
N ASP A 75 -2.81 -0.86 -2.66
CA ASP A 75 -3.60 -1.82 -3.42
C ASP A 75 -4.85 -1.18 -4.05
N GLU A 76 -4.98 0.15 -4.01
CA GLU A 76 -6.12 0.93 -4.48
C GLU A 76 -6.02 1.24 -5.98
N LEU A 77 -7.17 1.33 -6.67
CA LEU A 77 -7.28 1.63 -8.10
C LEU A 77 -6.51 2.88 -8.55
N MET A 78 -6.55 3.94 -7.75
CA MET A 78 -5.91 5.23 -8.00
C MET A 78 -4.58 5.39 -7.24
N ALA A 79 -3.95 4.29 -6.80
CA ALA A 79 -2.58 4.33 -6.32
C ALA A 79 -1.62 4.72 -7.45
N ALA A 80 -0.56 5.47 -7.15
CA ALA A 80 0.34 6.04 -8.16
C ALA A 80 1.23 5.04 -8.94
N ARG A 81 1.09 3.75 -8.65
CA ARG A 81 1.85 2.67 -9.30
C ARG A 81 1.00 1.42 -9.33
N ASP A 82 1.16 0.65 -10.40
CA ASP A 82 0.42 -0.59 -10.60
C ASP A 82 0.45 -1.51 -9.37
N GLY A 83 -0.73 -2.02 -9.04
CA GLY A 83 -1.00 -2.97 -7.98
C GLY A 83 -2.19 -3.84 -8.38
N ILE A 84 -2.95 -4.35 -7.41
CA ILE A 84 -4.18 -5.08 -7.72
C ILE A 84 -5.32 -4.15 -8.15
N GLY A 85 -5.33 -2.91 -7.67
CA GLY A 85 -6.22 -1.85 -8.16
C GLY A 85 -7.66 -1.96 -7.67
N TYR A 86 -7.87 -2.22 -6.38
CA TYR A 86 -9.21 -2.29 -5.79
C TYR A 86 -9.95 -0.96 -5.95
N TYR A 87 -11.17 -1.00 -6.47
CA TYR A 87 -12.06 0.16 -6.55
C TYR A 87 -12.72 0.38 -5.19
N THR A 88 -12.01 1.06 -4.30
CA THR A 88 -12.44 1.20 -2.90
C THR A 88 -13.37 2.39 -2.69
N ALA A 89 -13.93 2.45 -1.47
CA ALA A 89 -14.67 3.60 -0.99
C ALA A 89 -13.88 4.92 -1.05
N LEU A 90 -12.54 4.88 -1.02
CA LEU A 90 -11.70 6.09 -1.09
C LEU A 90 -11.86 6.78 -2.47
N THR A 91 -11.69 6.03 -3.56
CA THR A 91 -11.86 6.58 -4.92
C THR A 91 -13.32 6.93 -5.21
N MET A 92 -14.26 6.08 -4.78
CA MET A 92 -15.70 6.35 -4.95
C MET A 92 -16.10 7.67 -4.26
N ALA A 93 -15.61 7.90 -3.03
CA ALA A 93 -15.87 9.11 -2.27
C ALA A 93 -15.33 10.36 -2.96
N ALA A 94 -14.08 10.32 -3.43
CA ALA A 94 -13.48 11.44 -4.13
C ALA A 94 -14.24 11.79 -5.41
N LEU A 95 -14.69 10.78 -6.17
CA LEU A 95 -15.52 11.00 -7.36
C LEU A 95 -16.90 11.55 -7.01
N GLU A 96 -17.56 11.08 -5.96
CA GLU A 96 -18.84 11.65 -5.50
C GLU A 96 -18.69 13.11 -5.07
N ASP A 97 -17.62 13.46 -4.35
CA ASP A 97 -17.33 14.83 -3.93
C ASP A 97 -17.04 15.78 -5.12
N THR A 98 -16.71 15.26 -6.31
CA THR A 98 -16.68 16.09 -7.53
C THR A 98 -18.06 16.58 -7.94
N GLY A 99 -19.15 16.03 -7.40
CA GLY A 99 -20.52 16.39 -7.77
C GLY A 99 -20.96 15.91 -9.15
N PHE A 100 -20.12 15.21 -9.90
CA PHE A 100 -20.49 14.62 -11.19
C PHE A 100 -21.19 13.26 -11.06
N TYR A 101 -20.95 12.57 -9.94
CA TYR A 101 -21.38 11.21 -9.72
C TYR A 101 -22.02 11.04 -8.35
N ARG A 102 -22.75 9.94 -8.21
CA ARG A 102 -23.19 9.42 -6.92
C ARG A 102 -22.71 7.98 -6.82
N ALA A 103 -21.97 7.66 -5.77
CA ALA A 103 -21.48 6.32 -5.55
C ALA A 103 -22.64 5.39 -5.19
N ASN A 104 -22.58 4.17 -5.72
CA ASN A 104 -23.45 3.08 -5.31
C ASN A 104 -22.80 2.35 -4.13
N TRP A 105 -23.00 2.88 -2.92
CA TRP A 105 -22.41 2.34 -1.68
C TRP A 105 -22.84 0.89 -1.41
N GLY A 106 -21.95 0.11 -0.81
CA GLY A 106 -22.06 -1.34 -0.67
C GLY A 106 -21.52 -2.13 -1.87
N LYS A 107 -20.90 -1.44 -2.84
CA LYS A 107 -20.23 -2.04 -4.01
C LYS A 107 -18.72 -1.76 -4.03
N GLU A 108 -18.22 -0.95 -3.11
CA GLU A 108 -16.80 -0.76 -2.88
C GLU A 108 -16.09 -2.09 -2.65
N GLU A 109 -14.93 -2.25 -3.27
CA GLU A 109 -14.07 -3.40 -3.00
C GLU A 109 -13.31 -3.17 -1.68
N PRO A 110 -13.22 -4.18 -0.80
CA PRO A 110 -12.45 -4.06 0.42
C PRO A 110 -10.95 -4.14 0.11
N MET A 111 -10.19 -3.19 0.65
CA MET A 111 -8.72 -3.22 0.58
C MET A 111 -8.16 -3.49 1.97
N SER A 112 -7.42 -4.59 2.13
CA SER A 112 -6.80 -4.93 3.42
C SER A 112 -5.70 -3.94 3.83
N TRP A 113 -5.00 -3.36 2.86
CA TRP A 113 -3.91 -2.41 3.10
C TRP A 113 -4.41 -1.16 3.84
N GLY A 114 -3.91 -0.94 5.05
CA GLY A 114 -4.28 0.21 5.89
C GLY A 114 -5.65 0.11 6.57
N ASN A 115 -6.45 -0.93 6.28
CA ASN A 115 -7.76 -1.09 6.89
C ASN A 115 -7.64 -1.26 8.41
N ASN A 116 -8.41 -0.50 9.19
CA ASN A 116 -8.38 -0.48 10.66
C ASN A 116 -6.99 -0.27 11.29
N SER A 117 -6.06 0.38 10.57
CA SER A 117 -4.68 0.59 11.04
C SER A 117 -4.53 1.67 12.13
N GLY A 118 -5.58 2.44 12.39
CA GLY A 118 -5.57 3.56 13.31
C GLY A 118 -4.83 4.79 12.77
N CYS A 119 -4.86 5.87 13.53
CA CYS A 119 -4.27 7.14 13.11
C CYS A 119 -2.75 7.11 12.95
N ALA A 120 -2.06 6.25 13.70
CA ALA A 120 -0.60 6.17 13.69
C ALA A 120 -0.04 5.81 12.30
N LEU A 121 -0.80 5.09 11.45
CA LEU A 121 -0.36 4.83 10.09
C LEU A 121 -0.21 6.15 9.32
N LEU A 122 -1.14 7.09 9.52
CA LEU A 122 -1.17 8.37 8.82
C LEU A 122 -0.21 9.40 9.45
N THR A 123 -0.03 9.38 10.77
CA THR A 123 0.75 10.40 11.48
C THR A 123 2.21 10.02 11.73
N GLU A 124 2.50 8.73 11.92
CA GLU A 124 3.82 8.22 12.30
C GLU A 124 4.57 7.55 11.15
N LYS A 125 5.87 7.34 11.34
CA LYS A 125 6.71 6.56 10.41
C LYS A 125 6.20 5.11 10.34
N CYS A 126 6.31 4.50 9.16
CA CYS A 126 5.93 3.08 8.95
C CYS A 126 6.80 2.09 9.74
N VAL A 127 8.03 2.48 10.03
CA VAL A 127 9.03 1.72 10.78
C VAL A 127 9.79 2.71 11.67
N THR A 128 10.03 2.34 12.92
CA THR A 128 10.83 3.12 13.87
C THR A 128 11.88 2.20 14.48
N ASN A 129 13.15 2.58 14.35
CA ASN A 129 14.29 1.80 14.84
C ASN A 129 14.26 0.31 14.40
N GLY A 130 13.88 0.07 13.13
CA GLY A 130 13.79 -1.27 12.57
C GLY A 130 12.59 -2.10 13.04
N VAL A 131 11.63 -1.50 13.75
CA VAL A 131 10.40 -2.15 14.22
C VAL A 131 9.19 -1.47 13.58
N THR A 132 8.26 -2.26 13.05
CA THR A 132 6.97 -1.77 12.51
C THR A 132 5.82 -2.16 13.42
N GLN A 133 4.82 -1.27 13.52
CA GLN A 133 3.53 -1.58 14.15
C GLN A 133 2.59 -2.33 13.18
N TYR A 134 2.95 -2.42 11.89
CA TYR A 134 2.09 -2.95 10.83
C TYR A 134 2.78 -4.10 10.07
N PRO A 135 3.00 -5.27 10.70
CA PRO A 135 3.74 -6.38 10.10
C PRO A 135 3.08 -6.99 8.86
N GLU A 136 1.77 -6.78 8.67
CA GLU A 136 1.04 -7.20 7.46
C GLU A 136 1.22 -6.22 6.29
N MET A 137 1.74 -5.01 6.54
CA MET A 137 1.96 -3.96 5.53
C MET A 137 3.45 -3.78 5.25
N PHE A 138 4.24 -3.62 6.31
CA PHE A 138 5.66 -3.32 6.22
C PHE A 138 6.49 -4.47 6.78
N CYS A 139 7.70 -4.60 6.27
CA CYS A 139 8.64 -5.64 6.69
C CYS A 139 9.98 -4.99 7.04
N THR A 140 10.71 -5.53 8.00
CA THR A 140 11.95 -4.89 8.50
C THR A 140 13.19 -5.77 8.38
N VAL A 141 13.03 -7.01 7.91
CA VAL A 141 14.11 -7.99 7.83
C VAL A 141 14.15 -8.65 6.45
N LYS A 142 15.36 -8.81 5.90
CA LYS A 142 15.58 -9.70 4.75
C LYS A 142 15.52 -11.14 5.24
N ARG A 143 14.56 -11.90 4.71
CA ARG A 143 14.45 -13.35 4.93
C ARG A 143 14.87 -14.09 3.68
N SER A 144 15.46 -15.27 3.85
CA SER A 144 15.77 -16.19 2.76
C SER A 144 14.51 -16.86 2.19
N LEU A 145 13.48 -17.01 3.02
CA LEU A 145 12.18 -17.56 2.62
C LEU A 145 11.26 -16.45 2.11
N ARG A 146 10.48 -16.77 1.08
CA ARG A 146 9.48 -15.86 0.55
C ARG A 146 8.29 -15.74 1.49
N SER A 147 7.68 -14.58 1.46
CA SER A 147 6.45 -14.28 2.19
C SER A 147 5.37 -13.79 1.23
N CYS A 148 4.11 -13.92 1.62
CA CYS A 148 3.01 -13.40 0.85
C CYS A 148 3.11 -11.88 0.69
N THR A 149 2.80 -11.42 -0.51
CA THR A 149 2.44 -10.02 -0.75
C THR A 149 1.14 -9.68 -0.01
N SER A 150 0.93 -8.41 0.29
CA SER A 150 -0.25 -7.93 1.05
C SER A 150 -1.59 -8.31 0.40
N ASP A 151 -1.62 -8.33 -0.94
CA ASP A 151 -2.76 -8.71 -1.77
C ASP A 151 -2.97 -10.23 -1.89
N ARG A 152 -2.08 -11.03 -1.28
CA ARG A 152 -2.08 -12.50 -1.32
C ARG A 152 -2.07 -13.08 -2.74
N LEU A 153 -1.59 -12.34 -3.74
CA LEU A 153 -1.52 -12.81 -5.12
C LEU A 153 -0.24 -13.54 -5.46
N GLY A 154 0.79 -13.43 -4.62
CA GLY A 154 2.06 -14.10 -4.87
C GLY A 154 3.00 -14.06 -3.70
N LEU A 155 4.20 -14.54 -3.99
CA LEU A 155 5.30 -14.67 -3.05
C LEU A 155 6.38 -13.65 -3.37
N GLY A 156 6.96 -13.09 -2.33
CA GLY A 156 7.87 -11.96 -2.43
C GLY A 156 8.94 -11.95 -1.36
N TYR A 157 9.79 -10.93 -1.44
CA TYR A 157 10.80 -10.64 -0.42
C TYR A 157 10.60 -9.25 0.14
N CYS A 158 11.11 -9.05 1.35
CA CYS A 158 11.16 -7.71 1.92
C CYS A 158 12.11 -6.82 1.08
N ALA A 159 11.55 -5.82 0.43
CA ALA A 159 12.28 -4.90 -0.44
C ALA A 159 13.07 -3.88 0.38
N LEU A 160 14.25 -4.29 0.84
CA LEU A 160 15.21 -3.46 1.55
C LEU A 160 16.40 -3.10 0.65
N LYS A 161 16.70 -1.81 0.57
CA LYS A 161 17.77 -1.21 -0.21
C LYS A 161 18.71 -0.42 0.70
N LEU A 162 20.01 -0.67 0.53
CA LEU A 162 21.07 0.15 1.11
C LEU A 162 21.47 1.21 0.09
N TYR A 163 21.52 2.46 0.52
CA TYR A 163 21.87 3.62 -0.31
C TYR A 163 23.33 4.05 -0.07
N ASP A 164 23.93 4.76 -1.02
CA ASP A 164 25.31 5.25 -0.89
C ASP A 164 25.42 6.37 0.16
N ALA A 165 24.38 7.20 0.27
CA ALA A 165 24.26 8.30 1.22
C ALA A 165 23.08 8.07 2.19
N PRO A 166 23.13 8.69 3.40
CA PRO A 166 22.00 8.68 4.31
C PRO A 166 20.71 9.19 3.67
N LEU A 167 19.59 8.54 3.97
CA LEU A 167 18.27 8.99 3.57
C LEU A 167 17.91 10.30 4.30
N PRO A 168 17.01 11.13 3.75
CA PRO A 168 16.45 12.28 4.47
C PRO A 168 15.86 11.86 5.83
N PRO A 169 15.94 12.69 6.90
CA PRO A 169 15.54 12.30 8.25
C PRO A 169 14.12 11.72 8.38
N GLN A 170 13.17 12.21 7.59
CA GLN A 170 11.80 11.72 7.54
C GLN A 170 11.68 10.28 7.01
N TYR A 171 12.66 9.80 6.24
CA TYR A 171 12.71 8.46 5.64
C TYR A 171 13.75 7.54 6.31
N GLN A 172 14.42 8.00 7.36
CA GLN A 172 15.31 7.15 8.16
C GLN A 172 14.46 6.30 9.13
N TYR A 173 14.45 4.99 8.88
CA TYR A 173 13.60 4.01 9.57
C TYR A 173 14.37 3.02 10.43
N PHE A 174 15.67 2.86 10.16
CA PHE A 174 16.56 1.89 10.78
C PHE A 174 17.69 2.61 11.51
N SER A 175 18.43 1.87 12.34
CA SER A 175 19.64 2.40 12.99
C SER A 175 20.71 2.82 11.99
N ASP A 176 20.80 2.10 10.86
CA ASP A 176 21.58 2.56 9.71
C ASP A 176 20.75 3.57 8.90
N PRO A 177 21.16 4.85 8.83
CA PRO A 177 20.39 5.88 8.15
C PRO A 177 20.39 5.72 6.62
N LYS A 178 21.20 4.81 6.07
CA LYS A 178 21.25 4.49 4.64
C LYS A 178 20.30 3.36 4.24
N LEU A 179 19.69 2.67 5.21
CA LEU A 179 18.81 1.53 4.96
C LEU A 179 17.35 1.99 4.88
N GLY A 180 16.65 1.56 3.84
CA GLY A 180 15.21 1.80 3.66
C GLY A 180 14.61 0.90 2.60
N GLY A 181 13.38 1.20 2.20
CA GLY A 181 12.73 0.64 1.01
C GLY A 181 13.19 1.32 -0.27
N ALA A 182 12.86 0.74 -1.42
CA ALA A 182 13.26 1.28 -2.71
C ALA A 182 12.44 2.53 -3.09
N SER A 183 13.13 3.58 -3.55
CA SER A 183 12.57 4.91 -3.83
C SER A 183 11.64 4.95 -5.04
N ASP A 184 11.87 4.08 -6.02
CA ASP A 184 11.04 3.95 -7.24
C ASP A 184 9.70 3.24 -6.98
N ARG A 185 9.40 2.92 -5.72
CA ARG A 185 8.16 2.24 -5.31
C ARG A 185 7.12 3.16 -4.69
N LEU A 186 7.41 4.47 -4.52
CA LEU A 186 6.47 5.48 -4.01
C LEU A 186 5.88 5.14 -2.63
N MET A 187 6.71 4.55 -1.75
CA MET A 187 6.28 4.11 -0.42
C MET A 187 6.83 5.00 0.70
N ASP A 188 7.29 6.22 0.42
CA ASP A 188 8.13 7.01 1.32
C ASP A 188 9.33 6.20 1.83
N PHE A 189 9.96 5.39 0.98
CA PHE A 189 11.01 4.44 1.38
C PHE A 189 10.56 3.42 2.45
N CYS A 190 9.27 3.21 2.68
CA CYS A 190 8.80 2.15 3.58
C CYS A 190 9.02 0.78 2.94
N PRO A 191 9.75 -0.13 3.59
CA PRO A 191 9.94 -1.49 3.10
C PRO A 191 8.65 -2.32 3.23
N TYR A 192 8.33 -3.07 2.18
CA TYR A 192 7.18 -3.96 2.11
C TYR A 192 7.56 -5.24 1.35
N ILE A 193 6.71 -6.26 1.41
CA ILE A 193 6.92 -7.48 0.63
C ILE A 193 6.63 -7.19 -0.84
N GLU A 194 7.68 -7.17 -1.65
CA GLU A 194 7.59 -6.99 -3.09
C GLU A 194 7.51 -8.34 -3.79
N LEU A 195 6.54 -8.46 -4.70
CA LEU A 195 6.33 -9.65 -5.51
C LEU A 195 7.62 -10.02 -6.25
N SER A 196 8.05 -11.27 -6.11
CA SER A 196 9.17 -11.80 -6.89
C SER A 196 8.76 -12.13 -8.31
N ASP A 197 9.70 -12.03 -9.24
CA ASP A 197 9.51 -12.46 -10.62
C ASP A 197 9.09 -13.94 -10.68
N ASN A 198 8.11 -14.23 -11.53
CA ASN A 198 7.52 -15.56 -11.71
C ASN A 198 6.96 -16.19 -10.43
N ALA A 199 6.67 -15.41 -9.38
CA ALA A 199 6.17 -15.90 -8.10
C ALA A 199 4.68 -15.58 -7.85
N LYS A 200 3.92 -15.25 -8.90
CA LYS A 200 2.46 -15.13 -8.84
C LYS A 200 1.83 -16.49 -8.59
N CYS A 201 0.83 -16.54 -7.72
CA CYS A 201 0.10 -17.79 -7.46
C CYS A 201 -0.78 -18.19 -8.65
N SER A 202 -1.25 -17.23 -9.45
CA SER A 202 -2.16 -17.50 -10.56
C SER A 202 -1.50 -18.15 -11.77
N ASN A 203 -0.31 -17.68 -12.13
CA ASN A 203 0.39 -18.04 -13.36
C ASN A 203 1.93 -17.98 -13.25
N GLY A 204 2.47 -18.02 -12.02
CA GLY A 204 3.90 -18.08 -11.79
C GLY A 204 4.51 -19.44 -12.15
N ASN A 205 5.80 -19.59 -11.86
CA ASN A 205 6.53 -20.82 -12.11
C ASN A 205 6.61 -21.66 -10.82
N ALA A 206 5.96 -22.81 -10.82
CA ALA A 206 5.94 -23.74 -9.68
C ALA A 206 7.34 -24.21 -9.24
N THR A 207 8.35 -24.19 -10.12
CA THR A 207 9.74 -24.52 -9.74
C THR A 207 10.42 -23.41 -8.96
N VAL A 208 9.97 -22.16 -9.10
CA VAL A 208 10.49 -20.98 -8.36
C VAL A 208 9.81 -20.85 -7.00
N ILE A 209 8.51 -21.14 -6.94
CA ILE A 209 7.68 -21.10 -5.72
C ILE A 209 7.42 -22.52 -5.20
N ARG A 210 8.50 -23.16 -4.78
CA ARG A 210 8.52 -24.53 -4.27
C ARG A 210 7.45 -24.76 -3.18
N GLY A 211 6.82 -25.94 -3.21
CA GLY A 211 5.72 -26.29 -2.30
C GLY A 211 4.37 -25.63 -2.65
N SER A 212 4.32 -24.81 -3.70
CA SER A 212 3.12 -24.09 -4.09
C SER A 212 2.36 -24.76 -5.23
N ARG A 213 1.03 -24.66 -5.19
CA ARG A 213 0.14 -24.97 -6.30
C ARG A 213 -0.17 -23.69 -7.09
N VAL A 214 0.29 -23.64 -8.33
CA VAL A 214 -0.04 -22.55 -9.27
C VAL A 214 -1.36 -22.86 -9.98
N GLY A 215 -2.25 -21.88 -10.03
CA GLY A 215 -3.53 -22.02 -10.73
C GLY A 215 -4.36 -20.74 -10.63
N PRO A 216 -5.33 -20.52 -11.52
CA PRO A 216 -6.04 -19.23 -11.65
C PRO A 216 -6.76 -18.78 -10.36
N ARG A 217 -7.08 -19.72 -9.46
CA ARG A 217 -7.71 -19.45 -8.16
C ARG A 217 -6.74 -19.54 -6.98
N SER A 218 -5.46 -19.76 -7.23
CA SER A 218 -4.47 -19.86 -6.17
C SER A 218 -4.18 -18.50 -5.54
N LYS A 219 -4.09 -18.50 -4.22
CA LYS A 219 -3.69 -17.35 -3.40
C LYS A 219 -2.54 -17.76 -2.50
N CYS A 220 -1.79 -16.76 -2.06
CA CYS A 220 -0.70 -16.96 -1.12
C CYS A 220 -1.26 -17.09 0.31
N LEU A 221 -0.83 -18.15 1.00
CA LEU A 221 -1.18 -18.46 2.37
C LEU A 221 0.06 -18.41 3.25
N LYS A 222 -0.14 -17.93 4.49
CA LYS A 222 0.91 -17.92 5.50
C LYS A 222 1.30 -19.35 5.86
N GLY A 223 2.59 -19.65 5.76
CA GLY A 223 3.13 -20.93 6.21
C GLY A 223 3.58 -20.85 7.66
N ASP A 224 3.34 -21.92 8.42
CA ASP A 224 3.92 -22.12 9.74
C ASP A 224 4.68 -23.45 9.74
N GLY A 225 6.01 -23.38 9.78
CA GLY A 225 6.87 -24.56 9.74
C GLY A 225 6.75 -25.42 8.47
N LEU A 226 6.17 -24.91 7.38
CA LEU A 226 6.01 -25.66 6.13
C LEU A 226 7.38 -26.02 5.53
N ALA A 227 7.53 -27.30 5.17
CA ALA A 227 8.76 -27.85 4.60
C ALA A 227 8.44 -28.93 3.56
N ASP A 228 9.35 -29.12 2.62
CA ASP A 228 9.41 -30.29 1.76
C ASP A 228 10.78 -30.99 1.88
N SER A 229 11.09 -31.94 0.99
CA SER A 229 12.35 -32.70 1.00
C SER A 229 13.63 -31.85 0.95
N MET A 230 13.58 -30.59 0.50
CA MET A 230 14.73 -29.67 0.51
C MET A 230 14.69 -28.64 1.66
N GLY A 231 13.78 -28.81 2.63
CA GLY A 231 13.65 -27.95 3.82
C GLY A 231 12.52 -26.92 3.73
N LEU A 232 12.58 -25.89 4.59
CA LEU A 232 11.50 -24.90 4.79
C LEU A 232 11.12 -24.15 3.50
N THR A 233 9.84 -24.04 3.21
CA THR A 233 9.31 -23.35 2.02
C THR A 233 8.98 -21.88 2.28
N GLY A 234 8.62 -21.55 3.51
CA GLY A 234 8.03 -20.25 3.85
C GLY A 234 6.53 -20.23 3.55
N ASP A 235 6.03 -19.09 3.11
CA ASP A 235 4.66 -18.97 2.61
C ASP A 235 4.52 -19.71 1.26
N VAL A 236 3.32 -20.19 0.94
CA VAL A 236 3.07 -20.99 -0.27
C VAL A 236 1.78 -20.56 -0.97
N CYS A 237 1.66 -20.84 -2.26
CA CYS A 237 0.38 -20.71 -2.95
C CYS A 237 -0.44 -22.00 -2.86
N ALA A 238 -1.74 -21.86 -2.63
CA ALA A 238 -2.68 -22.97 -2.71
C ALA A 238 -3.95 -22.51 -3.44
N GLU A 239 -4.64 -23.44 -4.09
CA GLU A 239 -5.96 -23.17 -4.66
C GLU A 239 -6.95 -22.86 -3.53
N VAL A 240 -7.64 -21.73 -3.66
CA VAL A 240 -8.69 -21.33 -2.72
C VAL A 240 -10.05 -21.53 -3.37
N SER A 241 -10.97 -22.12 -2.61
CA SER A 241 -12.39 -22.17 -2.94
C SER A 241 -13.14 -21.31 -1.94
N CYS A 242 -13.76 -20.24 -2.42
CA CYS A 242 -14.64 -19.42 -1.60
C CYS A 242 -16.07 -19.94 -1.78
N GLU A 243 -16.67 -20.53 -0.75
CA GLU A 243 -18.10 -20.83 -0.75
C GLU A 243 -18.85 -19.58 -0.30
N LYS A 244 -19.63 -18.97 -1.20
CA LYS A 244 -20.57 -17.86 -0.97
C LYS A 244 -20.04 -16.75 -0.02
N GLY A 245 -19.39 -15.74 -0.60
CA GLY A 245 -19.13 -14.46 0.07
C GLY A 245 -20.39 -13.63 0.29
#